data_AF-A0A9N9DPN9-F1
#
_entry.id   AF-A0A9N9DPN9-F1
#
_cell.length_a   1.000
_cell.length_b   1.000
_cell.length_c   1.000
_cell.angle_alpha   90.00
_cell.angle_beta   90.00
_cell.angle_gamma   90.00
#
_symmetry.space_group_name_H-M   'P 1'
#
loop_
_entity.id
_entity.type
_entity.pdbx_description
1 polymer ?
#
loop_
_entity_poly.entity_id
_entity_poly.type
_entity_poly.pdbx_seq_one_letter_code
_entity_poly.pdbx_strand_id
1 'polypeptide(L)'
;RIEDSWESYTASDGNSVQLPPKIIDMLKNDKFVPEPRNNFVTAFQNLQVSQSIILPNFGQKPKHFAEGYQGNTLFITQQMIDIWNTLSADQERSIKRVLSGPMGVGKSYISYFLASKAYAEGWLMLYIADANELNEREEEKAGEVICRYFIAQNKDILTAAELGQLVQYTNRYSVEVAATGEILGNLLKQVNRKTLFIVDEHGALFENEIVPNRLQILNPLMNLPYWGEHYKGVRVIFTGTAHAKYERTHMQNGQREWWIIYVGPLQDDVFDALLQMHPILKIPSIKEEVKKVTNCVPRELIHLAEYVNKLSITSIDVNTFKRVVKGFEDQRVDKILIIAQKYYNDIPKNEKNRYYAALTSMFVPSIPPVQFEWKFLDLGLIYRYKDNVIHYHPLCRSAQKALLKMYMSFDLPENIRNQLRIGELTGDQFEEALFNRFVCRSNTTTLLEATDLNNRPTSPVKIMFEDYAVIKNSGLSLGPGYDKVLGRGFNGYPRFDYMLGPMFIQVSISDFQAHNKAQSNIKNAFKRPMDRLSSISISQIGGRNQIEMYLDEMYGSGHIADIDLSTHRFVVTRNKQPVPGFCIVYIRGSPGTPNHSGKV
;
A
#
# COMPACT_ATOMS: atom_id res chain seq x y z
N ARG A 1 -2.30 -34.93 -41.37
CA ARG A 1 -0.86 -35.10 -41.11
C ARG A 1 -0.14 -34.73 -42.39
N ILE A 2 0.29 -33.47 -42.50
CA ILE A 2 1.35 -33.10 -43.42
C ILE A 2 2.63 -33.46 -42.67
N GLU A 3 3.53 -34.19 -43.32
CA GLU A 3 4.87 -34.49 -42.81
C GLU A 3 5.65 -33.16 -42.77
N ASP A 4 5.49 -32.40 -41.69
CA ASP A 4 6.40 -31.29 -41.41
C ASP A 4 7.77 -31.92 -41.16
N SER A 5 8.69 -31.79 -42.11
CA SER A 5 10.07 -32.24 -41.96
C SER A 5 10.69 -31.50 -40.76
N TRP A 6 11.04 -32.25 -39.72
CA TRP A 6 11.77 -31.69 -38.58
C TRP A 6 13.11 -31.13 -39.07
N GLU A 7 13.53 -29.99 -38.53
CA GLU A 7 14.78 -29.33 -38.89
C GLU A 7 15.80 -29.45 -37.75
N SER A 8 17.08 -29.51 -38.13
CA SER A 8 18.19 -29.48 -37.16
C SER A 8 18.44 -28.05 -36.68
N TYR A 9 18.53 -27.87 -35.36
CA TYR A 9 18.89 -26.61 -34.71
C TYR A 9 20.09 -26.80 -33.79
N THR A 10 21.04 -25.87 -33.80
CA THR A 10 22.19 -25.87 -32.88
C THR A 10 21.87 -25.01 -31.67
N ALA A 11 21.81 -25.62 -30.49
CA ALA A 11 21.44 -24.97 -29.24
C ALA A 11 22.63 -24.25 -28.58
N SER A 12 22.37 -23.60 -27.44
CA SER A 12 23.39 -22.78 -26.75
C SER A 12 24.59 -23.57 -26.21
N ASP A 13 24.41 -24.87 -25.96
CA ASP A 13 25.47 -25.80 -25.55
C ASP A 13 26.28 -26.36 -26.74
N GLY A 14 26.00 -25.89 -27.96
CA GLY A 14 26.68 -26.31 -29.19
C GLY A 14 26.20 -27.65 -29.77
N ASN A 15 25.26 -28.32 -29.09
CA ASN A 15 24.70 -29.59 -29.55
C ASN A 15 23.52 -29.36 -30.52
N SER A 16 23.34 -30.27 -31.47
CA SER A 16 22.20 -30.21 -32.40
C SER A 16 20.99 -31.02 -31.91
N VAL A 17 19.79 -30.51 -32.16
CA VAL A 17 18.50 -31.16 -31.83
C VAL A 17 17.54 -31.03 -33.02
N GLN A 18 16.70 -32.06 -33.23
CA GLN A 18 15.64 -32.03 -34.24
C GLN A 18 14.40 -31.38 -33.65
N LEU A 19 13.83 -30.38 -34.32
CA LEU A 19 12.67 -29.63 -33.85
C LEU A 19 11.64 -29.43 -34.98
N PRO A 20 10.34 -29.38 -34.68
CA PRO A 20 9.31 -29.06 -35.64
C PRO A 20 9.42 -27.60 -36.12
N PRO A 21 9.00 -27.27 -37.35
CA PRO A 21 9.13 -25.93 -37.93
C PRO A 21 8.61 -24.81 -37.03
N LYS A 22 7.49 -25.02 -36.34
CA LYS A 22 6.93 -24.01 -35.41
C LYS A 22 7.89 -23.59 -34.29
N ILE A 23 8.64 -24.52 -33.70
CA ILE A 23 9.62 -24.17 -32.64
C ILE A 23 10.83 -23.47 -33.26
N ILE A 24 11.27 -23.90 -34.44
CA ILE A 24 12.34 -23.26 -35.19
C ILE A 24 11.98 -21.81 -35.53
N ASP A 25 10.75 -21.57 -36.00
CA ASP A 25 10.26 -20.24 -36.30
C ASP A 25 10.27 -19.35 -35.05
N MET A 26 9.86 -19.88 -33.89
CA MET A 26 9.94 -19.14 -32.62
C MET A 26 11.39 -18.83 -32.20
N LEU A 27 12.33 -19.74 -32.43
CA LEU A 27 13.77 -19.54 -32.14
C LEU A 27 14.42 -18.50 -33.06
N LYS A 28 14.04 -18.50 -34.35
CA LYS A 28 14.51 -17.54 -35.36
C LYS A 28 13.84 -16.17 -35.24
N ASN A 29 12.72 -16.07 -34.52
CA ASN A 29 12.02 -14.82 -34.31
C ASN A 29 12.76 -13.96 -33.28
N ASP A 30 12.92 -12.67 -33.58
CA ASP A 30 13.50 -11.68 -32.68
C ASP A 30 12.44 -10.82 -31.97
N LYS A 31 11.16 -11.06 -32.26
CA LYS A 31 10.04 -10.47 -31.52
C LYS A 31 10.10 -10.97 -30.07
N PHE A 32 10.12 -10.02 -29.13
CA PHE A 32 10.22 -10.24 -27.68
C PHE A 32 11.57 -10.73 -27.16
N VAL A 33 12.61 -10.76 -28.00
CA VAL A 33 13.95 -11.12 -27.54
C VAL A 33 14.51 -9.97 -26.70
N PRO A 34 14.98 -10.24 -25.45
CA PRO A 34 15.68 -9.24 -24.66
C PRO A 34 16.98 -8.80 -25.33
N GLU A 35 17.46 -7.61 -24.99
CA GLU A 35 18.84 -7.22 -25.25
C GLU A 35 19.84 -8.23 -24.61
N PRO A 36 21.10 -8.28 -25.08
CA PRO A 36 22.08 -9.24 -24.57
C PRO A 36 22.23 -9.22 -23.04
N ARG A 37 22.34 -10.39 -22.40
CA ARG A 37 22.49 -10.53 -20.93
C ARG A 37 23.58 -9.63 -20.34
N ASN A 38 24.69 -9.41 -21.06
CA ASN A 38 25.77 -8.54 -20.60
C ASN A 38 25.31 -7.08 -20.35
N ASN A 39 24.33 -6.57 -21.11
CA ASN A 39 23.75 -5.25 -20.87
C ASN A 39 23.03 -5.21 -19.52
N PHE A 40 22.28 -6.28 -19.21
CA PHE A 40 21.60 -6.42 -17.92
C PHE A 40 22.58 -6.63 -16.76
N VAL A 41 23.60 -7.48 -16.93
CA VAL A 41 24.67 -7.68 -15.94
C VAL A 41 25.29 -6.33 -15.58
N THR A 42 25.63 -5.53 -16.59
CA THR A 42 26.20 -4.18 -16.40
C THR A 42 25.20 -3.25 -15.68
N ALA A 43 23.94 -3.24 -16.08
CA ALA A 43 22.90 -2.41 -15.47
C ALA A 43 22.62 -2.74 -13.99
N PHE A 44 22.87 -4.00 -13.58
CA PHE A 44 22.63 -4.47 -12.21
C PHE A 44 23.90 -4.63 -11.35
N GLN A 45 25.02 -4.04 -11.75
CA GLN A 45 26.24 -3.99 -10.92
C GLN A 45 26.08 -3.00 -9.77
N ASN A 46 26.44 -3.44 -8.55
CA ASN A 46 26.53 -2.61 -7.34
C ASN A 46 25.26 -1.81 -6.99
N LEU A 47 24.07 -2.41 -7.18
CA LEU A 47 22.79 -1.76 -6.91
C LEU A 47 22.70 -1.18 -5.50
N GLN A 48 22.31 0.09 -5.41
CA GLN A 48 21.98 0.77 -4.17
C GLN A 48 20.51 1.23 -4.19
N VAL A 49 19.91 1.34 -3.01
CA VAL A 49 18.56 1.93 -2.88
C VAL A 49 18.58 3.38 -3.35
N SER A 50 17.50 3.83 -3.97
CA SER A 50 17.33 5.16 -4.57
C SER A 50 18.22 5.45 -5.78
N GLN A 51 19.04 4.49 -6.21
CA GLN A 51 19.78 4.58 -7.47
C GLN A 51 18.81 4.53 -8.66
N SER A 52 19.04 5.40 -9.65
CA SER A 52 18.40 5.32 -10.96
C SER A 52 19.22 4.43 -11.90
N ILE A 53 18.58 3.51 -12.60
CA ILE A 53 19.17 2.71 -13.67
C ILE A 53 18.35 2.87 -14.95
N ILE A 54 19.02 2.80 -16.10
CA ILE A 54 18.34 2.65 -17.40
C ILE A 54 18.24 1.15 -17.66
N LEU A 55 17.02 0.62 -17.68
CA LEU A 55 16.84 -0.79 -17.95
C LEU A 55 16.99 -1.08 -19.46
N PRO A 56 17.83 -2.06 -19.83
CA PRO A 56 17.85 -2.57 -21.21
C PRO A 56 16.47 -3.12 -21.60
N ASN A 57 16.20 -3.19 -22.91
CA ASN A 57 14.92 -3.70 -23.39
C ASN A 57 14.79 -5.20 -23.11
N PHE A 58 13.78 -5.60 -22.35
CA PHE A 58 13.52 -7.00 -22.02
C PHE A 58 12.62 -7.73 -23.03
N GLY A 59 12.35 -7.12 -24.18
CA GLY A 59 11.45 -7.65 -25.21
C GLY A 59 9.97 -7.47 -24.88
N GLN A 60 9.60 -7.42 -23.60
CA GLN A 60 8.28 -7.05 -23.10
C GLN A 60 8.36 -5.86 -22.15
N LYS A 61 7.28 -5.08 -22.04
CA LYS A 61 7.20 -3.94 -21.12
C LYS A 61 5.91 -4.01 -20.32
N PRO A 62 5.95 -3.71 -19.01
CA PRO A 62 4.71 -3.58 -18.24
C PRO A 62 3.82 -2.46 -18.77
N LYS A 63 2.51 -2.55 -18.50
CA LYS A 63 1.56 -1.46 -18.81
C LYS A 63 2.05 -0.15 -18.20
N HIS A 64 1.93 0.94 -18.96
CA HIS A 64 2.34 2.28 -18.55
C HIS A 64 3.83 2.45 -18.23
N PHE A 65 4.68 1.50 -18.59
CA PHE A 65 6.12 1.67 -18.48
C PHE A 65 6.59 2.77 -19.44
N ALA A 66 7.35 3.74 -18.92
CA ALA A 66 7.84 4.91 -19.64
C ALA A 66 6.79 5.95 -20.09
N GLU A 67 5.53 5.87 -19.63
CA GLU A 67 4.48 6.87 -19.94
C GLU A 67 4.57 8.17 -19.11
N GLY A 68 5.57 8.32 -18.25
CA GLY A 68 5.79 9.51 -17.41
C GLY A 68 7.07 10.27 -17.75
N TYR A 69 7.33 11.36 -17.01
CA TYR A 69 8.52 12.20 -17.20
C TYR A 69 9.84 11.47 -16.92
N GLN A 70 9.80 10.33 -16.21
CA GLN A 70 10.97 9.49 -15.93
C GLN A 70 11.41 8.61 -17.12
N GLY A 71 10.57 8.44 -18.14
CA GLY A 71 10.86 7.58 -19.29
C GLY A 71 11.24 6.15 -18.88
N ASN A 72 12.30 5.61 -19.50
CA ASN A 72 12.81 4.25 -19.22
C ASN A 72 13.66 4.14 -17.94
N THR A 73 13.70 5.18 -17.11
CA THR A 73 14.48 5.19 -15.87
C THR A 73 13.73 4.42 -14.78
N LEU A 74 14.38 3.41 -14.19
CA LEU A 74 13.88 2.69 -13.03
C LEU A 74 14.64 3.14 -11.78
N PHE A 75 13.93 3.42 -10.69
CA PHE A 75 14.52 3.66 -9.38
C PHE A 75 14.48 2.40 -8.52
N ILE A 76 15.62 2.04 -7.96
CA ILE A 76 15.77 0.86 -7.10
C ILE A 76 15.15 1.14 -5.73
N THR A 77 14.17 0.34 -5.34
CA THR A 77 13.55 0.42 -4.02
C THR A 77 14.18 -0.58 -3.05
N GLN A 78 14.11 -0.31 -1.75
CA GLN A 78 14.49 -1.31 -0.74
C GLN A 78 13.66 -2.59 -0.90
N GLN A 79 12.36 -2.46 -1.21
CA GLN A 79 11.48 -3.62 -1.39
C GLN A 79 11.90 -4.50 -2.58
N MET A 80 12.38 -3.92 -3.69
CA MET A 80 12.95 -4.68 -4.81
C MET A 80 14.16 -5.52 -4.36
N ILE A 81 15.07 -4.91 -3.58
CA ILE A 81 16.26 -5.58 -3.05
C ILE A 81 15.87 -6.68 -2.06
N ASP A 82 14.94 -6.42 -1.13
CA ASP A 82 14.50 -7.38 -0.12
C ASP A 82 13.83 -8.61 -0.75
N ILE A 83 12.98 -8.39 -1.74
CA ILE A 83 12.34 -9.47 -2.49
C ILE A 83 13.40 -10.24 -3.26
N TRP A 84 14.32 -9.56 -3.96
CA TRP A 84 15.38 -10.22 -4.70
C TRP A 84 16.26 -11.08 -3.80
N ASN A 85 16.71 -10.57 -2.65
CA ASN A 85 17.52 -11.31 -1.68
C ASN A 85 16.79 -12.55 -1.17
N THR A 86 15.46 -12.46 -0.99
CA THR A 86 14.64 -13.61 -0.61
C THR A 86 14.60 -14.65 -1.74
N LEU A 87 14.44 -14.22 -2.99
CA LEU A 87 14.35 -15.11 -4.15
C LEU A 87 15.70 -15.74 -4.52
N SER A 88 16.79 -15.00 -4.43
CA SER A 88 18.13 -15.46 -4.79
C SER A 88 18.77 -16.35 -3.73
N ALA A 89 18.29 -16.29 -2.49
CA ALA A 89 18.73 -17.20 -1.44
C ALA A 89 18.53 -18.67 -1.81
N ASP A 90 19.51 -19.49 -1.45
CA ASP A 90 19.37 -20.94 -1.50
C ASP A 90 18.41 -21.36 -0.39
N GLN A 91 17.36 -22.08 -0.80
CA GLN A 91 16.28 -22.50 0.09
C GLN A 91 16.02 -23.99 -0.13
N GLU A 92 15.65 -24.67 0.94
CA GLU A 92 15.24 -26.07 0.89
C GLU A 92 13.86 -26.27 0.24
N ARG A 93 13.16 -25.17 -0.05
CA ARG A 93 11.82 -25.17 -0.63
C ARG A 93 11.66 -24.13 -1.73
N SER A 94 10.67 -24.34 -2.59
CA SER A 94 10.27 -23.33 -3.57
C SER A 94 9.74 -22.05 -2.90
N ILE A 95 9.83 -20.92 -3.61
CA ILE A 95 9.33 -19.63 -3.11
C ILE A 95 8.21 -19.15 -4.02
N LYS A 96 7.04 -18.93 -3.41
CA LYS A 96 5.81 -18.48 -4.08
C LYS A 96 5.37 -17.17 -3.47
N ARG A 97 5.10 -16.16 -4.29
CA ARG A 97 4.67 -14.84 -3.83
C ARG A 97 3.55 -14.25 -4.67
N VAL A 98 2.75 -13.42 -4.03
CA VAL A 98 1.75 -12.56 -4.67
C VAL A 98 2.04 -11.13 -4.28
N LEU A 99 2.34 -10.26 -5.25
CA LEU A 99 2.48 -8.83 -4.98
C LEU A 99 1.08 -8.22 -4.90
N SER A 100 0.73 -7.76 -3.71
CA SER A 100 -0.58 -7.25 -3.37
C SER A 100 -0.52 -5.76 -3.09
N GLY A 101 -1.42 -4.99 -3.71
CA GLY A 101 -1.47 -3.55 -3.50
C GLY A 101 -2.41 -2.88 -4.49
N PRO A 102 -2.81 -1.64 -4.24
CA PRO A 102 -3.70 -0.92 -5.13
C PRO A 102 -3.02 -0.65 -6.49
N MET A 103 -3.82 -0.31 -7.50
CA MET A 103 -3.30 0.02 -8.83
C MET A 103 -2.25 1.15 -8.76
N GLY A 104 -1.14 1.04 -9.49
CA GLY A 104 -0.21 2.15 -9.65
C GLY A 104 0.72 2.48 -8.47
N VAL A 105 0.85 1.56 -7.51
CA VAL A 105 1.89 1.61 -6.45
C VAL A 105 3.26 1.08 -6.88
N GLY A 106 3.38 0.53 -8.09
CA GLY A 106 4.67 0.07 -8.64
C GLY A 106 4.90 -1.44 -8.67
N LYS A 107 3.86 -2.27 -8.47
CA LYS A 107 3.98 -3.75 -8.51
C LYS A 107 4.61 -4.26 -9.81
N SER A 108 4.14 -3.77 -10.95
CA SER A 108 4.66 -4.09 -12.28
C SER A 108 6.13 -3.71 -12.47
N TYR A 109 6.57 -2.61 -11.84
CA TYR A 109 7.97 -2.18 -11.87
C TYR A 109 8.84 -3.12 -11.02
N ILE A 110 8.34 -3.61 -9.89
CA ILE A 110 9.00 -4.65 -9.08
C ILE A 110 9.14 -5.93 -9.90
N SER A 111 8.06 -6.40 -10.54
CA SER A 111 8.07 -7.60 -11.38
C SER A 111 9.07 -7.48 -12.52
N TYR A 112 9.11 -6.34 -13.19
CA TYR A 112 10.05 -6.06 -14.28
C TYR A 112 11.51 -6.05 -13.80
N PHE A 113 11.78 -5.47 -12.63
CA PHE A 113 13.08 -5.52 -11.98
C PHE A 113 13.52 -6.96 -11.70
N LEU A 114 12.65 -7.77 -11.09
CA LEU A 114 12.96 -9.15 -10.72
C LEU A 114 13.22 -10.04 -11.93
N ALA A 115 12.39 -9.92 -12.98
CA ALA A 115 12.59 -10.64 -14.25
C ALA A 115 13.92 -10.27 -14.90
N SER A 116 14.20 -8.96 -15.01
CA SER A 116 15.44 -8.44 -15.60
C SER A 116 16.68 -8.88 -14.81
N LYS A 117 16.60 -8.91 -13.48
CA LYS A 117 17.69 -9.35 -12.61
C LYS A 117 17.95 -10.86 -12.72
N ALA A 118 16.91 -11.68 -12.76
CA ALA A 118 17.05 -13.13 -12.96
C ALA A 118 17.63 -13.47 -14.35
N TYR A 119 17.25 -12.71 -15.37
CA TYR A 119 17.84 -12.82 -16.71
C TYR A 119 19.33 -12.46 -16.69
N ALA A 120 19.72 -11.39 -15.99
CA ALA A 120 21.14 -11.04 -15.83
C ALA A 120 21.95 -12.18 -15.18
N GLU A 121 21.35 -12.95 -14.28
CA GLU A 121 22.02 -14.07 -13.58
C GLU A 121 21.91 -15.41 -14.30
N GLY A 122 21.37 -15.45 -15.53
CA GLY A 122 21.30 -16.69 -16.32
C GLY A 122 20.27 -17.71 -15.83
N TRP A 123 19.28 -17.26 -15.03
CA TRP A 123 18.21 -18.13 -14.58
C TRP A 123 17.28 -18.47 -15.75
N LEU A 124 16.74 -19.68 -15.75
CA LEU A 124 15.68 -20.05 -16.67
C LEU A 124 14.38 -19.39 -16.20
N MET A 125 13.72 -18.65 -17.07
CA MET A 125 12.64 -17.78 -16.62
C MET A 125 11.49 -17.66 -17.62
N LEU A 126 10.31 -17.31 -17.13
CA LEU A 126 9.18 -16.89 -17.94
C LEU A 126 8.56 -15.64 -17.32
N TYR A 127 8.55 -14.54 -18.07
CA TYR A 127 7.89 -13.30 -17.66
C TYR A 127 6.81 -12.97 -18.68
N ILE A 128 5.60 -12.75 -18.19
CA ILE A 128 4.44 -12.35 -18.99
C ILE A 128 3.97 -11.00 -18.44
N ALA A 129 4.14 -9.94 -19.23
CA ALA A 129 3.85 -8.57 -18.80
C ALA A 129 2.34 -8.26 -18.75
N ASP A 130 1.53 -8.94 -19.58
CA ASP A 130 0.07 -8.84 -19.55
C ASP A 130 -0.58 -10.21 -19.64
N ALA A 131 -1.08 -10.73 -18.52
CA ALA A 131 -1.75 -12.02 -18.48
C ALA A 131 -3.00 -12.08 -19.38
N ASN A 132 -3.59 -10.95 -19.76
CA ASN A 132 -4.74 -10.95 -20.65
C ASN A 132 -4.42 -11.55 -22.03
N GLU A 133 -3.15 -11.58 -22.44
CA GLU A 133 -2.71 -12.27 -23.67
C GLU A 133 -2.91 -13.78 -23.62
N LEU A 134 -3.07 -14.36 -22.43
CA LEU A 134 -3.39 -15.78 -22.25
C LEU A 134 -4.90 -16.05 -22.29
N ASN A 135 -5.74 -15.01 -22.31
CA ASN A 135 -7.20 -15.13 -22.37
C ASN A 135 -7.69 -15.42 -23.80
N GLU A 136 -7.18 -16.51 -24.37
CA GLU A 136 -7.51 -16.98 -25.71
C GLU A 136 -8.65 -17.99 -25.68
N ARG A 137 -9.29 -18.28 -26.82
CA ARG A 137 -10.39 -19.28 -26.87
C ARG A 137 -9.89 -20.72 -26.85
N GLU A 138 -8.70 -20.96 -27.37
CA GLU A 138 -8.13 -22.28 -27.64
C GLU A 138 -6.81 -22.44 -26.87
N GLU A 139 -6.53 -23.67 -26.42
CA GLU A 139 -5.30 -23.96 -25.68
C GLU A 139 -4.06 -23.74 -26.54
N GLU A 140 -4.14 -24.04 -27.83
CA GLU A 140 -3.04 -23.84 -28.78
C GLU A 140 -2.58 -22.39 -28.84
N LYS A 141 -3.51 -21.43 -28.82
CA LYS A 141 -3.20 -20.00 -28.89
C LYS A 141 -2.58 -19.48 -27.60
N ALA A 142 -3.15 -19.84 -26.46
CA ALA A 142 -2.56 -19.49 -25.16
C ALA A 142 -1.18 -20.16 -24.97
N GLY A 143 -1.04 -21.40 -25.42
CA GLY A 143 0.23 -22.13 -25.41
C GLY A 143 1.26 -21.49 -26.33
N GLU A 144 0.85 -21.00 -27.50
CA GLU A 144 1.73 -20.28 -28.43
C GLU A 144 2.33 -19.04 -27.78
N VAL A 145 1.53 -18.26 -27.03
CA VAL A 145 1.99 -17.08 -26.29
C VAL A 145 3.06 -17.46 -25.26
N ILE A 146 2.81 -18.51 -24.45
CA ILE A 146 3.79 -19.00 -23.46
C ILE A 146 5.08 -19.47 -24.14
N CYS A 147 4.97 -20.26 -25.21
CA CYS A 147 6.12 -20.78 -25.94
C CYS A 147 6.97 -19.65 -26.54
N ARG A 148 6.33 -18.66 -27.19
CA ARG A 148 7.02 -17.50 -27.76
C ARG A 148 7.79 -16.72 -26.70
N TYR A 149 7.17 -16.42 -25.57
CA TYR A 149 7.84 -15.68 -24.49
C TYR A 149 8.97 -16.49 -23.85
N PHE A 150 8.72 -17.75 -23.51
CA PHE A 150 9.74 -18.61 -22.91
C PHE A 150 10.95 -18.78 -23.83
N ILE A 151 10.72 -19.09 -25.11
CA ILE A 151 11.81 -19.28 -26.07
C ILE A 151 12.57 -17.96 -26.27
N ALA A 152 11.89 -16.84 -26.51
CA ALA A 152 12.55 -15.55 -26.72
C ALA A 152 13.43 -15.13 -25.53
N GLN A 153 12.97 -15.39 -24.29
CA GLN A 153 13.66 -15.02 -23.05
C GLN A 153 14.82 -15.96 -22.67
N ASN A 154 14.91 -17.15 -23.26
CA ASN A 154 15.90 -18.16 -22.86
C ASN A 154 16.68 -18.78 -24.03
N LYS A 155 16.42 -18.40 -25.29
CA LYS A 155 17.07 -19.03 -26.45
C LYS A 155 18.59 -19.01 -26.41
N ASP A 156 19.18 -18.05 -25.72
CA ASP A 156 20.62 -17.90 -25.53
C ASP A 156 21.22 -18.84 -24.46
N ILE A 157 20.40 -19.51 -23.66
CA ILE A 157 20.83 -20.42 -22.57
C ILE A 157 20.15 -21.80 -22.60
N LEU A 158 19.21 -22.03 -23.52
CA LEU A 158 18.53 -23.32 -23.67
C LEU A 158 19.47 -24.34 -24.33
N THR A 159 19.62 -25.49 -23.68
CA THR A 159 20.43 -26.61 -24.19
C THR A 159 19.65 -27.44 -25.21
N ALA A 160 20.36 -28.24 -26.02
CA ALA A 160 19.73 -29.18 -26.95
C ALA A 160 18.78 -30.16 -26.23
N ALA A 161 19.14 -30.59 -25.02
CA ALA A 161 18.30 -31.47 -24.21
C ALA A 161 17.00 -30.80 -23.74
N GLU A 162 17.07 -29.55 -23.28
CA GLU A 162 15.89 -28.77 -22.85
C GLU A 162 14.96 -28.45 -24.04
N LEU A 163 15.53 -28.13 -25.21
CA LEU A 163 14.75 -27.96 -26.45
C LEU A 163 14.09 -29.28 -26.89
N GLY A 164 14.78 -30.41 -26.72
CA GLY A 164 14.22 -31.72 -26.99
C GLY A 164 13.04 -32.07 -26.06
N GLN A 165 13.07 -31.62 -24.80
CA GLN A 165 11.96 -31.81 -23.87
C GLN A 165 10.69 -31.11 -24.38
N LEU A 166 10.78 -29.87 -24.88
CA LEU A 166 9.63 -29.11 -25.39
C LEU A 166 8.79 -29.88 -26.42
N VAL A 167 9.39 -30.81 -27.15
CA VAL A 167 8.75 -31.54 -28.24
C VAL A 167 8.46 -33.00 -27.95
N GLN A 168 8.76 -33.46 -26.72
CA GLN A 168 8.64 -34.86 -26.30
C GLN A 168 7.23 -35.43 -26.47
N TYR A 169 6.19 -34.59 -26.33
CA TYR A 169 4.78 -35.00 -26.34
C TYR A 169 4.00 -34.54 -27.58
N THR A 170 4.70 -34.10 -28.64
CA THR A 170 4.11 -33.63 -29.91
C THR A 170 3.43 -34.74 -30.73
N ASN A 171 3.64 -35.99 -30.36
CA ASN A 171 2.93 -37.13 -30.93
C ASN A 171 1.48 -37.26 -30.41
N ARG A 172 1.17 -36.64 -29.27
CA ARG A 172 -0.14 -36.71 -28.59
C ARG A 172 -0.87 -35.38 -28.57
N TYR A 173 -0.13 -34.29 -28.50
CA TYR A 173 -0.68 -32.94 -28.43
C TYR A 173 -0.12 -32.07 -29.56
N SER A 174 -0.76 -30.93 -29.82
CA SER A 174 -0.17 -29.88 -30.65
C SER A 174 1.18 -29.42 -30.06
N VAL A 175 2.03 -28.83 -30.90
CA VAL A 175 3.37 -28.39 -30.50
C VAL A 175 3.31 -27.41 -29.34
N GLU A 176 2.37 -26.48 -29.38
CA GLU A 176 2.16 -25.42 -28.40
C GLU A 176 1.70 -25.97 -27.05
N VAL A 177 0.77 -26.93 -27.06
CA VAL A 177 0.25 -27.57 -25.84
C VAL A 177 1.31 -28.46 -25.20
N ALA A 178 2.00 -29.27 -26.00
CA ALA A 178 3.10 -30.11 -25.53
C ALA A 178 4.22 -29.27 -24.89
N ALA A 179 4.71 -28.25 -25.60
CA ALA A 179 5.78 -27.39 -25.13
C ALA A 179 5.35 -26.60 -23.88
N THR A 180 4.12 -26.08 -23.83
CA THR A 180 3.62 -25.38 -22.63
C THR A 180 3.54 -26.29 -21.42
N GLY A 181 3.07 -27.53 -21.60
CA GLY A 181 3.07 -28.55 -20.56
C GLY A 181 4.46 -28.79 -19.99
N GLU A 182 5.48 -28.86 -20.86
CA GLU A 182 6.88 -29.05 -20.45
C GLU A 182 7.48 -27.82 -19.78
N ILE A 183 7.18 -26.62 -20.29
CA ILE A 183 7.63 -25.35 -19.72
C ILE A 183 7.13 -25.22 -18.28
N LEU A 184 5.82 -25.35 -18.06
CA LEU A 184 5.19 -25.14 -16.75
C LEU A 184 5.31 -26.37 -15.83
N GLY A 185 5.42 -27.57 -16.41
CA GLY A 185 5.44 -28.84 -15.69
C GLY A 185 6.84 -29.26 -15.23
N ASN A 186 7.86 -29.01 -16.05
CA ASN A 186 9.21 -29.55 -15.85
C ASN A 186 10.28 -28.46 -15.87
N LEU A 187 10.40 -27.69 -16.96
CA LEU A 187 11.51 -26.74 -17.14
C LEU A 187 11.51 -25.63 -16.10
N LEU A 188 10.35 -25.07 -15.75
CA LEU A 188 10.26 -24.10 -14.65
C LEU A 188 10.16 -24.74 -13.27
N LYS A 189 10.13 -26.08 -13.16
CA LYS A 189 10.02 -26.85 -11.90
C LYS A 189 11.29 -27.64 -11.59
N GLN A 190 12.40 -26.93 -11.43
CA GLN A 190 13.72 -27.52 -11.24
C GLN A 190 14.14 -27.59 -9.76
N VAL A 191 14.91 -28.62 -9.41
CA VAL A 191 15.50 -28.78 -8.07
C VAL A 191 16.88 -28.13 -8.00
N ASN A 192 17.71 -28.35 -9.03
CA ASN A 192 19.14 -28.02 -8.99
C ASN A 192 19.48 -26.70 -9.68
N ARG A 193 18.53 -26.09 -10.40
CA ARG A 193 18.71 -24.84 -11.14
C ARG A 193 17.63 -23.85 -10.70
N LYS A 194 18.02 -22.61 -10.42
CA LYS A 194 17.06 -21.55 -10.08
C LYS A 194 16.23 -21.19 -11.32
N THR A 195 14.92 -21.11 -11.13
CA THR A 195 13.95 -20.72 -12.15
C THR A 195 13.06 -19.61 -11.62
N LEU A 196 12.59 -18.73 -12.51
CA LEU A 196 11.68 -17.65 -12.12
C LEU A 196 10.50 -17.57 -13.09
N PHE A 197 9.30 -17.72 -12.55
CA PHE A 197 8.06 -17.48 -13.28
C PHE A 197 7.33 -16.26 -12.72
N ILE A 198 7.07 -15.27 -13.56
CA ILE A 198 6.33 -14.06 -13.20
C ILE A 198 5.19 -13.84 -14.18
N VAL A 199 3.99 -13.65 -13.64
CA VAL A 199 2.82 -13.23 -14.42
C VAL A 199 2.30 -11.92 -13.85
N ASP A 200 2.45 -10.85 -14.62
CA ASP A 200 1.87 -9.54 -14.34
C ASP A 200 0.51 -9.39 -15.00
N GLU A 201 -0.30 -8.50 -14.44
CA GLU A 201 -1.74 -8.40 -14.77
C GLU A 201 -2.53 -9.70 -14.61
N HIS A 202 -2.05 -10.60 -13.74
CA HIS A 202 -2.63 -11.91 -13.44
C HIS A 202 -4.13 -11.85 -13.08
N GLY A 203 -4.59 -10.72 -12.52
CA GLY A 203 -6.01 -10.50 -12.21
C GLY A 203 -6.94 -10.62 -13.43
N ALA A 204 -6.44 -10.29 -14.63
CA ALA A 204 -7.20 -10.37 -15.89
C ALA A 204 -7.75 -11.78 -16.17
N LEU A 205 -7.06 -12.82 -15.70
CA LEU A 205 -7.48 -14.22 -15.85
C LEU A 205 -8.69 -14.61 -14.99
N PHE A 206 -9.14 -13.72 -14.10
CA PHE A 206 -10.19 -13.98 -13.11
C PHE A 206 -11.32 -12.95 -13.17
N GLU A 207 -11.33 -11.99 -14.10
CA GLU A 207 -12.34 -10.91 -14.13
C GLU A 207 -13.75 -11.43 -14.42
N ASN A 208 -13.89 -12.16 -15.54
CA ASN A 208 -15.16 -12.72 -16.02
C ASN A 208 -15.20 -14.23 -15.74
N GLU A 209 -15.03 -15.03 -16.79
CA GLU A 209 -14.76 -16.45 -16.69
C GLU A 209 -13.33 -16.68 -16.22
N ILE A 210 -13.15 -17.67 -15.33
CA ILE A 210 -11.82 -18.05 -14.82
C ILE A 210 -11.08 -18.78 -15.93
N VAL A 211 -10.13 -18.10 -16.57
CA VAL A 211 -9.41 -18.60 -17.75
C VAL A 211 -8.71 -19.95 -17.47
N PRO A 212 -8.03 -20.17 -16.33
CA PRO A 212 -7.47 -21.48 -16.00
C PRO A 212 -8.47 -22.63 -15.91
N ASN A 213 -9.74 -22.38 -15.60
CA ASN A 213 -10.77 -23.44 -15.60
C ASN A 213 -11.16 -23.83 -17.03
N ARG A 214 -11.11 -22.87 -17.96
CA ARG A 214 -11.47 -23.07 -19.36
C ARG A 214 -10.33 -23.69 -20.16
N LEU A 215 -9.09 -23.28 -19.89
CA LEU A 215 -7.88 -23.75 -20.55
C LEU A 215 -7.02 -24.53 -19.54
N GLN A 216 -7.02 -25.86 -19.63
CA GLN A 216 -6.38 -26.74 -18.66
C GLN A 216 -4.85 -26.58 -18.63
N ILE A 217 -4.24 -26.23 -19.76
CA ILE A 217 -2.81 -25.90 -19.83
C ILE A 217 -2.41 -24.75 -18.90
N LEU A 218 -3.36 -23.88 -18.51
CA LEU A 218 -3.16 -22.73 -17.64
C LEU A 218 -3.52 -23.00 -16.17
N ASN A 219 -3.93 -24.22 -15.81
CA ASN A 219 -4.16 -24.63 -14.43
C ASN A 219 -3.04 -24.23 -13.44
N PRO A 220 -1.74 -24.24 -13.81
CA PRO A 220 -0.65 -23.78 -12.92
C PRO A 220 -0.77 -22.35 -12.41
N LEU A 221 -1.52 -21.49 -13.10
CA LEU A 221 -1.77 -20.09 -12.73
C LEU A 221 -2.86 -19.95 -11.66
N MET A 222 -3.73 -20.95 -11.54
CA MET A 222 -4.82 -20.89 -10.56
C MET A 222 -4.32 -21.09 -9.13
N ASN A 223 -3.34 -21.98 -8.92
CA ASN A 223 -3.03 -22.52 -7.60
C ASN A 223 -1.52 -22.58 -7.34
N LEU A 224 -1.00 -21.70 -6.48
CA LEU A 224 0.42 -21.66 -6.09
C LEU A 224 1.02 -22.98 -5.52
N PRO A 225 0.29 -23.85 -4.79
CA PRO A 225 0.73 -25.21 -4.44
C PRO A 225 1.15 -26.08 -5.63
N TYR A 226 0.65 -25.84 -6.85
CA TYR A 226 1.04 -26.59 -8.06
C TYR A 226 2.57 -26.62 -8.25
N TRP A 227 3.23 -25.55 -7.83
CA TRP A 227 4.67 -25.37 -7.95
C TRP A 227 5.48 -26.19 -6.95
N GLY A 228 4.82 -26.97 -6.08
CA GLY A 228 5.41 -27.96 -5.16
C GLY A 228 6.33 -27.35 -4.10
N GLU A 229 6.49 -27.97 -2.93
CA GLU A 229 7.42 -27.45 -1.91
C GLU A 229 8.85 -27.94 -2.15
N HIS A 230 9.03 -29.15 -2.71
CA HIS A 230 10.33 -29.82 -2.86
C HIS A 230 11.20 -29.31 -4.01
N TYR A 231 10.66 -28.49 -4.91
CA TYR A 231 11.43 -27.93 -6.03
C TYR A 231 12.23 -26.70 -5.58
N LYS A 232 13.40 -26.96 -4.99
CA LYS A 232 14.28 -25.94 -4.37
C LYS A 232 14.64 -24.77 -5.28
N GLY A 233 14.72 -25.00 -6.60
CA GLY A 233 15.05 -23.97 -7.59
C GLY A 233 13.89 -23.04 -7.95
N VAL A 234 12.65 -23.39 -7.61
CA VAL A 234 11.45 -22.73 -8.16
C VAL A 234 11.13 -21.42 -7.47
N ARG A 235 10.93 -20.36 -8.25
CA ARG A 235 10.46 -19.05 -7.80
C ARG A 235 9.25 -18.64 -8.65
N VAL A 236 8.14 -18.26 -8.00
CA VAL A 236 6.90 -17.87 -8.68
C VAL A 236 6.35 -16.59 -8.09
N ILE A 237 5.99 -15.64 -8.94
CA ILE A 237 5.37 -14.37 -8.54
C ILE A 237 4.14 -14.08 -9.39
N PHE A 238 3.01 -13.87 -8.75
CA PHE A 238 1.82 -13.33 -9.39
C PHE A 238 1.57 -11.89 -8.94
N THR A 239 1.14 -11.04 -9.87
CA THR A 239 0.81 -9.63 -9.64
C THR A 239 -0.30 -9.23 -10.59
N GLY A 240 -1.14 -8.26 -10.21
CA GLY A 240 -2.08 -7.64 -11.14
C GLY A 240 -2.44 -6.22 -10.77
N THR A 241 -3.04 -5.47 -11.70
CA THR A 241 -3.49 -4.07 -11.49
C THR A 241 -4.23 -3.92 -10.16
N ALA A 242 -5.31 -4.69 -10.03
CA ALA A 242 -6.06 -4.93 -8.82
C ALA A 242 -6.14 -6.46 -8.64
N HIS A 243 -5.71 -6.97 -7.49
CA HIS A 243 -5.50 -8.41 -7.28
C HIS A 243 -6.25 -8.97 -6.09
N ALA A 244 -7.07 -8.14 -5.43
CA ALA A 244 -7.76 -8.56 -4.22
C ALA A 244 -8.79 -9.66 -4.50
N LYS A 245 -9.44 -9.68 -5.68
CA LYS A 245 -10.31 -10.79 -6.09
C LYS A 245 -9.57 -12.12 -5.95
N TYR A 246 -8.45 -12.28 -6.65
CA TYR A 246 -7.65 -13.52 -6.63
C TYR A 246 -7.23 -13.91 -5.22
N GLU A 247 -6.66 -12.96 -4.47
CA GLU A 247 -6.24 -13.20 -3.08
C GLU A 247 -7.39 -13.69 -2.20
N ARG A 248 -8.61 -13.17 -2.41
CA ARG A 248 -9.74 -13.43 -1.52
C ARG A 248 -10.52 -14.67 -1.90
N THR A 249 -10.67 -14.95 -3.20
CA THR A 249 -11.50 -16.04 -3.71
C THR A 249 -10.71 -17.30 -4.03
N HIS A 250 -9.42 -17.21 -4.34
CA HIS A 250 -8.62 -18.35 -4.83
C HIS A 250 -7.47 -18.75 -3.91
N MET A 251 -7.01 -17.88 -3.02
CA MET A 251 -6.01 -18.26 -2.02
C MET A 251 -6.65 -18.71 -0.69
N GLN A 252 -6.12 -19.80 -0.12
CA GLN A 252 -6.51 -20.28 1.20
C GLN A 252 -5.96 -19.37 2.32
N ASN A 253 -6.59 -19.38 3.49
CA ASN A 253 -6.20 -18.52 4.63
C ASN A 253 -4.71 -18.61 4.97
N GLY A 254 -4.17 -19.82 5.15
CA GLY A 254 -2.75 -20.01 5.46
C GLY A 254 -1.81 -19.52 4.35
N GLN A 255 -2.22 -19.65 3.08
CA GLN A 255 -1.43 -19.18 1.94
C GLN A 255 -1.31 -17.65 1.94
N ARG A 256 -2.41 -16.95 2.25
CA ARG A 256 -2.42 -15.48 2.32
C ARG A 256 -1.44 -14.92 3.35
N GLU A 257 -1.24 -15.64 4.44
CA GLU A 257 -0.36 -15.19 5.53
C GLU A 257 1.12 -15.20 5.14
N TRP A 258 1.54 -16.19 4.33
CA TRP A 258 2.94 -16.46 4.01
C TRP A 258 3.36 -16.02 2.60
N TRP A 259 2.42 -15.92 1.65
CA TRP A 259 2.75 -15.69 0.25
C TRP A 259 2.47 -14.27 -0.23
N ILE A 260 1.67 -13.48 0.51
CA ILE A 260 1.39 -12.10 0.11
C ILE A 260 2.53 -11.17 0.52
N ILE A 261 3.01 -10.38 -0.44
CA ILE A 261 3.86 -9.21 -0.19
C ILE A 261 3.01 -7.97 -0.44
N TYR A 262 2.83 -7.14 0.59
CA TYR A 262 2.11 -5.89 0.46
C TYR A 262 3.02 -4.80 -0.13
N VAL A 263 2.59 -4.23 -1.25
CA VAL A 263 3.23 -3.12 -1.96
C VAL A 263 2.41 -1.86 -1.70
N GLY A 264 3.06 -0.86 -1.12
CA GLY A 264 2.46 0.42 -0.76
C GLY A 264 3.17 1.59 -1.44
N PRO A 265 3.02 2.81 -0.90
CA PRO A 265 3.83 3.98 -1.25
C PRO A 265 5.34 3.70 -1.35
N LEU A 266 6.02 4.45 -2.22
CA LEU A 266 7.48 4.41 -2.30
C LEU A 266 8.11 4.97 -1.01
N GLN A 267 9.33 4.50 -0.68
CA GLN A 267 10.13 5.11 0.38
C GLN A 267 10.44 6.58 0.03
N ASP A 268 10.58 7.42 1.05
CA ASP A 268 10.76 8.87 0.90
C ASP A 268 12.00 9.21 0.06
N ASP A 269 13.12 8.52 0.27
CA ASP A 269 14.38 8.73 -0.46
C ASP A 269 14.26 8.33 -1.94
N VAL A 270 13.55 7.25 -2.24
CA VAL A 270 13.30 6.81 -3.62
C VAL A 270 12.36 7.78 -4.33
N PHE A 271 11.30 8.21 -3.64
CA PHE A 271 10.37 9.20 -4.16
C PHE A 271 11.07 10.54 -4.42
N ASP A 272 12.02 10.90 -3.56
CA ASP A 272 12.84 12.10 -3.70
C ASP A 272 13.70 12.08 -4.95
N ALA A 273 14.32 10.94 -5.24
CA ALA A 273 15.11 10.72 -6.44
C ALA A 273 14.23 10.82 -7.71
N LEU A 274 13.02 10.25 -7.66
CA LEU A 274 12.03 10.38 -8.74
C LEU A 274 11.65 11.84 -9.00
N LEU A 275 11.38 12.61 -7.94
CA LEU A 275 11.03 14.02 -8.06
C LEU A 275 12.15 14.88 -8.66
N GLN A 276 13.43 14.50 -8.50
CA GLN A 276 14.56 15.24 -9.09
C GLN A 276 14.49 15.31 -10.62
N MET A 277 13.82 14.35 -11.27
CA MET A 277 13.68 14.33 -12.72
C MET A 277 12.66 15.35 -13.25
N HIS A 278 11.77 15.87 -12.39
CA HIS A 278 10.75 16.81 -12.82
C HIS A 278 11.23 18.27 -12.67
N PRO A 279 11.06 19.15 -13.68
CA PRO A 279 11.58 20.53 -13.63
C PRO A 279 11.05 21.36 -12.45
N ILE A 280 9.76 21.22 -12.12
CA ILE A 280 9.10 21.97 -11.05
C ILE A 280 9.05 21.21 -9.72
N LEU A 281 8.62 19.94 -9.74
CA LEU A 281 8.37 19.17 -8.51
C LEU A 281 9.66 18.86 -7.72
N LYS A 282 10.85 19.01 -8.32
CA LYS A 282 12.15 18.89 -7.65
C LYS A 282 12.45 20.00 -6.64
N ILE A 283 11.77 21.15 -6.72
CA ILE A 283 12.05 22.32 -5.86
C ILE A 283 11.79 21.92 -4.39
N PRO A 284 12.76 22.09 -3.46
CA PRO A 284 12.66 21.55 -2.10
C PRO A 284 11.38 21.93 -1.33
N SER A 285 10.95 23.20 -1.43
CA SER A 285 9.72 23.67 -0.76
C SER A 285 8.43 23.10 -1.38
N ILE A 286 8.47 22.71 -2.65
CA ILE A 286 7.34 22.12 -3.40
C ILE A 286 7.28 20.61 -3.14
N LYS A 287 8.44 19.96 -3.14
CA LYS A 287 8.64 18.53 -2.93
C LYS A 287 7.89 17.99 -1.72
N GLU A 288 7.96 18.70 -0.59
CA GLU A 288 7.26 18.30 0.65
C GLU A 288 5.73 18.38 0.51
N GLU A 289 5.20 19.34 -0.24
CA GLU A 289 3.76 19.42 -0.52
C GLU A 289 3.33 18.31 -1.49
N VAL A 290 4.18 17.95 -2.46
CA VAL A 290 3.95 16.81 -3.38
C VAL A 290 3.87 15.49 -2.60
N LYS A 291 4.81 15.24 -1.69
CA LYS A 291 4.78 14.05 -0.82
C LYS A 291 3.50 13.97 -0.01
N LYS A 292 3.09 15.07 0.62
CA LYS A 292 1.87 15.13 1.44
C LYS A 292 0.62 14.79 0.62
N VAL A 293 0.46 15.36 -0.57
CA VAL A 293 -0.76 15.16 -1.36
C VAL A 293 -0.81 13.78 -2.04
N THR A 294 0.34 13.28 -2.51
CA THR A 294 0.43 12.01 -3.23
C THR A 294 0.64 10.80 -2.32
N ASN A 295 1.08 11.01 -1.07
CA ASN A 295 1.55 9.98 -0.15
C ASN A 295 2.59 9.07 -0.83
N CYS A 296 3.52 9.65 -1.59
CA CYS A 296 4.59 8.95 -2.31
C CYS A 296 4.10 7.83 -3.27
N VAL A 297 2.85 7.90 -3.74
CA VAL A 297 2.28 6.93 -4.68
C VAL A 297 2.57 7.37 -6.13
N PRO A 298 3.25 6.54 -6.95
CA PRO A 298 3.62 6.89 -8.32
C PRO A 298 2.45 7.33 -9.20
N ARG A 299 1.33 6.61 -9.17
CA ARG A 299 0.11 6.99 -9.92
C ARG A 299 -0.40 8.38 -9.56
N GLU A 300 -0.44 8.71 -8.27
CA GLU A 300 -0.91 10.02 -7.81
C GLU A 300 0.08 11.13 -8.19
N LEU A 301 1.38 10.81 -8.25
CA LEU A 301 2.40 11.71 -8.77
C LEU A 301 2.22 12.00 -10.27
N ILE A 302 1.93 10.99 -11.09
CA ILE A 302 1.66 11.20 -12.52
C ILE A 302 0.42 12.07 -12.72
N HIS A 303 -0.67 11.81 -12.00
CA HIS A 303 -1.86 12.67 -12.06
C HIS A 303 -1.57 14.11 -11.66
N LEU A 304 -0.75 14.33 -10.62
CA LEU A 304 -0.35 15.68 -10.20
C LEU A 304 0.54 16.35 -11.24
N ALA A 305 1.51 15.62 -11.81
CA ALA A 305 2.40 16.14 -12.84
C ALA A 305 1.62 16.55 -14.09
N GLU A 306 0.68 15.73 -14.55
CA GLU A 306 -0.24 16.08 -15.65
C GLU A 306 -1.07 17.33 -15.34
N TYR A 307 -1.58 17.44 -14.11
CA TYR A 307 -2.34 18.60 -13.67
C TYR A 307 -1.49 19.89 -13.71
N VAL A 308 -0.26 19.83 -13.19
CA VAL A 308 0.68 20.95 -13.20
C VAL A 308 1.09 21.32 -14.62
N ASN A 309 1.37 20.34 -15.48
CA ASN A 309 1.76 20.57 -16.88
C ASN A 309 0.66 21.25 -17.69
N LYS A 310 -0.62 20.94 -17.43
CA LYS A 310 -1.77 21.60 -18.07
C LYS A 310 -1.88 23.09 -17.74
N LEU A 311 -1.30 23.53 -16.63
CA LEU A 311 -1.30 24.93 -16.24
C LEU A 311 -0.19 25.75 -16.95
N SER A 312 0.68 25.10 -17.74
CA SER A 312 1.78 25.73 -18.48
C SER A 312 2.70 26.59 -17.59
N ILE A 313 2.84 26.19 -16.33
CA ILE A 313 3.63 26.91 -15.32
C ILE A 313 5.10 26.56 -15.53
N THR A 314 5.98 27.55 -15.66
CA THR A 314 7.44 27.33 -15.81
C THR A 314 8.22 27.65 -14.54
N SER A 315 7.67 28.48 -13.66
CA SER A 315 8.18 28.79 -12.33
C SER A 315 7.03 29.08 -11.38
N ILE A 316 7.14 28.64 -10.13
CA ILE A 316 6.08 28.81 -9.14
C ILE A 316 6.68 28.90 -7.74
N ASP A 317 6.23 29.87 -6.95
CA ASP A 317 6.55 29.93 -5.54
C ASP A 317 5.73 28.91 -4.74
N VAL A 318 6.19 28.57 -3.52
CA VAL A 318 5.53 27.55 -2.70
C VAL A 318 4.08 27.88 -2.34
N ASN A 319 3.73 29.16 -2.14
CA ASN A 319 2.37 29.54 -1.74
C ASN A 319 1.41 29.43 -2.93
N THR A 320 1.88 29.78 -4.13
CA THR A 320 1.12 29.53 -5.35
C THR A 320 1.00 28.04 -5.65
N PHE A 321 2.06 27.25 -5.43
CA PHE A 321 1.99 25.79 -5.58
C PHE A 321 1.00 25.15 -4.61
N LYS A 322 0.94 25.61 -3.34
CA LYS A 322 -0.07 25.16 -2.37
C LYS A 322 -1.50 25.40 -2.87
N ARG A 323 -1.77 26.52 -3.54
CA ARG A 323 -3.08 26.79 -4.16
C ARG A 323 -3.37 25.84 -5.32
N VAL A 324 -2.38 25.56 -6.16
CA VAL A 324 -2.48 24.58 -7.26
C VAL A 324 -2.77 23.17 -6.71
N VAL A 325 -2.03 22.74 -5.69
CA VAL A 325 -2.23 21.44 -5.02
C VAL A 325 -3.61 21.34 -4.40
N LYS A 326 -4.12 22.42 -3.80
CA LYS A 326 -5.49 22.44 -3.27
C LYS A 326 -6.53 22.24 -4.38
N GLY A 327 -6.38 22.93 -5.51
CA GLY A 327 -7.26 22.74 -6.66
C GLY A 327 -7.21 21.32 -7.25
N PHE A 328 -6.01 20.73 -7.33
CA PHE A 328 -5.83 19.33 -7.70
C PHE A 328 -6.53 18.39 -6.71
N GLU A 329 -6.30 18.61 -5.41
CA GLU A 329 -6.86 17.79 -4.34
C GLU A 329 -8.39 17.80 -4.38
N ASP A 330 -9.02 18.97 -4.49
CA ASP A 330 -10.47 19.11 -4.56
C ASP A 330 -11.05 18.30 -5.74
N GLN A 331 -10.45 18.42 -6.94
CA GLN A 331 -10.87 17.65 -8.12
C GLN A 331 -10.66 16.14 -7.95
N ARG A 332 -9.57 15.72 -7.31
CA ARG A 332 -9.30 14.30 -7.04
C ARG A 332 -10.27 13.74 -5.98
N VAL A 333 -10.60 14.51 -4.95
CA VAL A 333 -11.56 14.14 -3.90
C VAL A 333 -12.92 13.86 -4.51
N ASP A 334 -13.43 14.75 -5.36
CA ASP A 334 -14.77 14.59 -5.96
C ASP A 334 -14.84 13.33 -6.85
N LYS A 335 -13.79 13.08 -7.66
CA LYS A 335 -13.69 11.86 -8.47
C LYS A 335 -13.70 10.59 -7.61
N ILE A 336 -12.92 10.57 -6.54
CA ILE A 336 -12.83 9.41 -5.65
C ILE A 336 -14.15 9.19 -4.89
N LEU A 337 -14.79 10.27 -4.43
CA LEU A 337 -16.05 10.21 -3.71
C LEU A 337 -17.15 9.58 -4.57
N ILE A 338 -17.24 9.97 -5.85
CA ILE A 338 -18.19 9.37 -6.80
C ILE A 338 -17.97 7.85 -6.94
N ILE A 339 -16.71 7.42 -7.03
CA ILE A 339 -16.35 5.99 -7.11
C ILE A 339 -16.78 5.25 -5.84
N ALA A 340 -16.48 5.81 -4.66
CA ALA A 340 -16.84 5.21 -3.38
C ALA A 340 -18.37 5.15 -3.16
N GLN A 341 -19.10 6.20 -3.55
CA GLN A 341 -20.55 6.25 -3.49
C GLN A 341 -21.20 5.23 -4.42
N LYS A 342 -20.71 5.13 -5.67
CA LYS A 342 -21.18 4.13 -6.62
C LYS A 342 -21.03 2.72 -6.05
N TYR A 343 -19.84 2.39 -5.54
CA TYR A 343 -19.58 1.11 -4.88
C TYR A 343 -20.57 0.84 -3.73
N TYR A 344 -20.74 1.81 -2.82
CA TYR A 344 -21.63 1.64 -1.67
C TYR A 344 -23.10 1.45 -2.07
N ASN A 345 -23.54 2.10 -3.14
CA ASN A 345 -24.90 1.95 -3.64
C ASN A 345 -25.15 0.56 -4.25
N ASP A 346 -24.12 -0.01 -4.89
CA ASP A 346 -24.20 -1.29 -5.58
C ASP A 346 -24.06 -2.52 -4.65
N ILE A 347 -23.58 -2.36 -3.42
CA ILE A 347 -23.41 -3.48 -2.48
C ILE A 347 -24.69 -3.85 -1.70
N PRO A 348 -24.87 -5.14 -1.34
CA PRO A 348 -26.01 -5.59 -0.54
C PRO A 348 -26.01 -5.03 0.90
N LYS A 349 -27.18 -5.01 1.55
CA LYS A 349 -27.38 -4.39 2.89
C LYS A 349 -26.43 -4.93 3.97
N ASN A 350 -26.14 -6.23 3.99
CA ASN A 350 -25.20 -6.83 4.94
C ASN A 350 -23.76 -6.32 4.75
N GLU A 351 -23.33 -6.12 3.51
CA GLU A 351 -22.00 -5.57 3.19
C GLU A 351 -21.92 -4.07 3.50
N LYS A 352 -23.03 -3.32 3.47
CA LYS A 352 -23.05 -1.90 3.87
C LYS A 352 -22.62 -1.70 5.33
N ASN A 353 -23.12 -2.54 6.23
CA ASN A 353 -22.74 -2.49 7.65
C ASN A 353 -21.24 -2.82 7.84
N ARG A 354 -20.74 -3.81 7.10
CA ARG A 354 -19.31 -4.16 7.12
C ARG A 354 -18.45 -3.05 6.56
N TYR A 355 -18.87 -2.41 5.46
CA TYR A 355 -18.19 -1.29 4.85
C TYR A 355 -18.09 -0.10 5.81
N TYR A 356 -19.19 0.23 6.49
CA TYR A 356 -19.21 1.25 7.54
C TYR A 356 -18.18 0.92 8.63
N ALA A 357 -18.24 -0.28 9.21
CA ALA A 357 -17.32 -0.70 10.27
C ALA A 357 -15.85 -0.71 9.80
N ALA A 358 -15.59 -1.07 8.55
CA ALA A 358 -14.25 -1.01 7.93
C ALA A 358 -13.73 0.43 7.85
N LEU A 359 -14.55 1.39 7.40
CA LEU A 359 -14.19 2.81 7.44
C LEU A 359 -13.99 3.31 8.87
N THR A 360 -14.85 2.92 9.82
CA THR A 360 -14.71 3.31 11.24
C THR A 360 -13.37 2.84 11.79
N SER A 361 -13.03 1.55 11.64
CA SER A 361 -11.76 1.00 12.13
C SER A 361 -10.52 1.58 11.44
N MET A 362 -10.65 2.07 10.20
CA MET A 362 -9.58 2.75 9.48
C MET A 362 -9.31 4.15 10.06
N PHE A 363 -10.36 4.86 10.48
CA PHE A 363 -10.22 6.21 11.03
C PHE A 363 -10.07 6.24 12.55
N VAL A 364 -10.52 5.22 13.28
CA VAL A 364 -10.51 5.17 14.76
C VAL A 364 -9.65 3.97 15.19
N PRO A 365 -8.33 4.15 15.43
CA PRO A 365 -7.39 3.03 15.60
C PRO A 365 -7.63 2.15 16.83
N SER A 366 -8.36 2.62 17.84
CA SER A 366 -8.76 1.83 19.01
C SER A 366 -9.73 0.70 18.63
N ILE A 367 -10.50 0.87 17.55
CA ILE A 367 -11.44 -0.13 17.07
C ILE A 367 -10.67 -1.20 16.28
N PRO A 368 -10.88 -2.50 16.57
CA PRO A 368 -10.22 -3.58 15.85
C PRO A 368 -10.39 -3.48 14.33
N PRO A 369 -9.33 -3.72 13.53
CA PRO A 369 -9.40 -3.62 12.08
C PRO A 369 -10.49 -4.52 11.48
N VAL A 370 -11.44 -3.91 10.76
CA VAL A 370 -12.46 -4.63 10.00
C VAL A 370 -12.04 -4.68 8.54
N GLN A 371 -12.08 -5.89 7.97
CA GLN A 371 -11.59 -6.11 6.61
C GLN A 371 -12.57 -5.61 5.56
N PHE A 372 -12.09 -4.79 4.63
CA PHE A 372 -12.80 -4.47 3.40
C PHE A 372 -12.99 -5.68 2.48
N GLU A 373 -14.10 -5.69 1.75
CA GLU A 373 -14.41 -6.67 0.70
C GLU A 373 -13.52 -6.43 -0.53
N TRP A 374 -13.25 -7.48 -1.31
CA TRP A 374 -12.24 -7.42 -2.37
C TRP A 374 -12.59 -6.43 -3.49
N LYS A 375 -13.87 -6.27 -3.85
CA LYS A 375 -14.30 -5.31 -4.87
C LYS A 375 -13.97 -3.89 -4.45
N PHE A 376 -14.04 -3.58 -3.16
CA PHE A 376 -13.62 -2.26 -2.66
C PHE A 376 -12.11 -2.09 -2.74
N LEU A 377 -11.35 -3.11 -2.33
CA LEU A 377 -9.89 -3.09 -2.42
C LEU A 377 -9.42 -2.86 -3.86
N ASP A 378 -10.12 -3.46 -4.83
CA ASP A 378 -9.79 -3.33 -6.25
C ASP A 378 -10.11 -1.94 -6.83
N LEU A 379 -10.87 -1.08 -6.13
CA LEU A 379 -11.01 0.34 -6.50
C LEU A 379 -9.70 1.12 -6.35
N GLY A 380 -8.73 0.56 -5.61
CA GLY A 380 -7.41 1.16 -5.45
C GLY A 380 -7.43 2.49 -4.69
N LEU A 381 -8.33 2.62 -3.71
CA LEU A 381 -8.50 3.81 -2.85
C LEU A 381 -7.77 3.69 -1.51
N ILE A 382 -7.41 2.47 -1.12
CA ILE A 382 -6.69 2.15 0.11
C ILE A 382 -5.55 1.19 -0.20
N TYR A 383 -4.49 1.23 0.60
CA TYR A 383 -3.42 0.23 0.58
C TYR A 383 -3.40 -0.53 1.91
N ARG A 384 -2.79 -1.72 1.86
CA ARG A 384 -2.62 -2.60 3.01
C ARG A 384 -1.16 -2.67 3.38
N TYR A 385 -0.89 -2.85 4.66
CA TYR A 385 0.42 -3.26 5.17
C TYR A 385 0.20 -4.17 6.38
N LYS A 386 1.22 -4.98 6.70
CA LYS A 386 1.17 -5.95 7.80
C LYS A 386 2.16 -5.51 8.89
N ASP A 387 1.64 -5.30 10.10
CA ASP A 387 2.40 -5.06 11.33
C ASP A 387 1.75 -5.86 12.47
N ASN A 388 2.13 -7.14 12.59
CA ASN A 388 1.42 -8.21 13.34
C ASN A 388 -0.01 -8.50 12.86
N VAL A 389 -0.79 -7.46 12.56
CA VAL A 389 -2.12 -7.49 11.95
C VAL A 389 -2.10 -6.74 10.61
N ILE A 390 -3.11 -6.98 9.78
CA ILE A 390 -3.27 -6.24 8.53
C ILE A 390 -3.99 -4.94 8.82
N HIS A 391 -3.37 -3.83 8.44
CA HIS A 391 -3.93 -2.50 8.55
C HIS A 391 -4.33 -1.96 7.18
N TYR A 392 -5.26 -1.02 7.19
CA TYR A 392 -5.79 -0.35 6.00
C TYR A 392 -5.51 1.14 6.13
N HIS A 393 -4.90 1.74 5.11
CA HIS A 393 -4.69 3.18 5.04
C HIS A 393 -5.25 3.76 3.75
N PRO A 394 -5.82 4.98 3.79
CA PRO A 394 -6.12 5.72 2.57
C PRO A 394 -4.88 5.83 1.68
N LEU A 395 -5.08 5.68 0.37
CA LEU A 395 -3.95 5.68 -0.57
C LEU A 395 -3.16 7.00 -0.54
N CYS A 396 -3.87 8.12 -0.51
CA CYS A 396 -3.33 9.46 -0.52
C CYS A 396 -4.30 10.41 0.19
N ARG A 397 -3.92 11.70 0.33
CA ARG A 397 -4.74 12.69 1.04
C ARG A 397 -6.12 12.90 0.40
N SER A 398 -6.20 12.91 -0.93
CA SER A 398 -7.48 12.98 -1.64
C SER A 398 -8.37 11.77 -1.34
N ALA A 399 -7.80 10.57 -1.26
CA ALA A 399 -8.55 9.36 -0.91
C ALA A 399 -9.04 9.42 0.54
N GLN A 400 -8.20 9.86 1.48
CA GLN A 400 -8.59 10.05 2.88
C GLN A 400 -9.79 10.99 3.01
N LYS A 401 -9.73 12.17 2.40
CA LYS A 401 -10.82 13.15 2.43
C LYS A 401 -12.09 12.63 1.79
N ALA A 402 -12.00 11.96 0.64
CA ALA A 402 -13.16 11.39 -0.03
C ALA A 402 -13.82 10.27 0.81
N LEU A 403 -13.02 9.39 1.40
CA LEU A 403 -13.52 8.31 2.26
C LEU A 403 -14.07 8.84 3.58
N LEU A 404 -13.52 9.94 4.11
CA LEU A 404 -14.08 10.61 5.28
C LEU A 404 -15.41 11.30 4.94
N LYS A 405 -15.52 11.98 3.79
CA LYS A 405 -16.80 12.51 3.28
C LYS A 405 -17.84 11.40 3.11
N MET A 406 -17.41 10.22 2.62
CA MET A 406 -18.27 9.04 2.55
C MET A 406 -18.73 8.61 3.95
N TYR A 407 -17.81 8.50 4.91
CA TYR A 407 -18.13 8.14 6.29
C TYR A 407 -19.11 9.12 6.95
N MET A 408 -18.93 10.43 6.71
CA MET A 408 -19.81 11.49 7.22
C MET A 408 -21.24 11.44 6.64
N SER A 409 -21.44 10.76 5.50
CA SER A 409 -22.78 10.58 4.93
C SER A 409 -23.61 9.52 5.64
N PHE A 410 -23.00 8.76 6.56
CA PHE A 410 -23.66 7.69 7.29
C PHE A 410 -24.21 8.18 8.64
N ASP A 411 -25.44 7.75 8.93
CA ASP A 411 -25.98 7.81 10.28
C ASP A 411 -25.24 6.84 11.19
N LEU A 412 -25.29 7.12 12.51
CA LEU A 412 -24.82 6.17 13.51
C LEU A 412 -25.57 4.83 13.38
N PRO A 413 -24.86 3.69 13.44
CA PRO A 413 -25.45 2.36 13.46
C PRO A 413 -26.58 2.25 14.49
N GLU A 414 -27.61 1.46 14.16
CA GLU A 414 -28.79 1.31 15.00
C GLU A 414 -28.46 0.77 16.40
N ASN A 415 -27.50 -0.16 16.49
CA ASN A 415 -27.00 -0.64 17.79
C ASN A 415 -26.39 0.51 18.61
N ILE A 416 -25.56 1.37 18.03
CA ILE A 416 -24.96 2.52 18.74
C ILE A 416 -26.04 3.52 19.13
N ARG A 417 -27.00 3.82 18.24
CA ARG A 417 -28.13 4.71 18.57
C ARG A 417 -28.97 4.15 19.72
N ASN A 418 -29.21 2.85 19.76
CA ASN A 418 -29.95 2.22 20.84
C ASN A 418 -29.17 2.26 22.16
N GLN A 419 -27.88 1.94 22.14
CA GLN A 419 -27.00 2.05 23.31
C GLN A 419 -26.89 3.49 23.83
N LEU A 420 -26.86 4.46 22.92
CA LEU A 420 -26.86 5.89 23.25
C LEU A 420 -28.19 6.33 23.89
N ARG A 421 -29.33 5.76 23.49
CA ARG A 421 -30.64 6.05 24.11
C ARG A 421 -30.72 5.56 25.55
N ILE A 422 -30.15 4.39 25.84
CA ILE A 422 -30.20 3.78 27.17
C ILE A 422 -29.01 4.17 28.07
N GLY A 423 -27.97 4.80 27.52
CA GLY A 423 -26.81 5.28 28.28
C GLY A 423 -25.81 4.17 28.64
N GLU A 424 -25.71 3.13 27.81
CA GLU A 424 -24.89 1.93 28.05
C GLU A 424 -23.81 1.70 26.97
N LEU A 425 -23.28 2.79 26.40
CA LEU A 425 -22.18 2.70 25.44
C LEU A 425 -20.93 2.09 26.10
N THR A 426 -20.33 1.12 25.41
CA THR A 426 -18.95 0.69 25.68
C THR A 426 -17.95 1.82 25.34
N GLY A 427 -16.71 1.70 25.79
CA GLY A 427 -15.65 2.68 25.48
C GLY A 427 -15.49 2.91 23.97
N ASP A 428 -15.37 1.81 23.22
CA ASP A 428 -15.21 1.85 21.76
C ASP A 428 -16.42 2.49 21.07
N GLN A 429 -17.64 2.14 21.49
CA GLN A 429 -18.87 2.73 20.94
C GLN A 429 -19.00 4.23 21.25
N PHE A 430 -18.53 4.65 22.43
CA PHE A 430 -18.52 6.06 22.80
C PHE A 430 -17.54 6.85 21.94
N GLU A 431 -16.33 6.31 21.74
CA GLU A 431 -15.33 6.94 20.88
C GLU A 431 -15.81 7.02 19.43
N GLU A 432 -16.40 5.95 18.91
CA GLU A 432 -16.99 5.92 17.57
C GLU A 432 -18.07 6.99 17.39
N ALA A 433 -19.01 7.08 18.34
CA ALA A 433 -20.07 8.07 18.30
C ALA A 433 -19.52 9.50 18.37
N LEU A 434 -18.58 9.75 19.27
CA LEU A 434 -17.93 11.05 19.42
C LEU A 434 -17.16 11.44 18.16
N PHE A 435 -16.37 10.52 17.60
CA PHE A 435 -15.62 10.71 16.37
C PHE A 435 -16.56 11.09 15.21
N ASN A 436 -17.62 10.31 14.99
CA ASN A 436 -18.61 10.59 13.96
C ASN A 436 -19.17 12.01 14.09
N ARG A 437 -19.57 12.41 15.30
CA ARG A 437 -20.12 13.75 15.54
C ARG A 437 -19.12 14.87 15.33
N PHE A 438 -17.87 14.69 15.73
CA PHE A 438 -16.82 15.66 15.45
C PHE A 438 -16.64 15.84 13.95
N VAL A 439 -16.40 14.76 13.18
CA VAL A 439 -16.10 14.89 11.75
C VAL A 439 -17.28 15.43 10.94
N CYS A 440 -18.52 15.04 11.30
CA CYS A 440 -19.75 15.60 10.72
C CYS A 440 -19.93 17.11 10.98
N ARG A 441 -19.24 17.66 11.98
CA ARG A 441 -19.23 19.09 12.33
C ARG A 441 -17.89 19.76 12.01
N SER A 442 -17.05 19.14 11.18
CA SER A 442 -15.83 19.77 10.67
C SER A 442 -16.15 21.12 10.00
N ASN A 443 -15.22 22.07 10.07
CA ASN A 443 -15.40 23.46 9.63
C ASN A 443 -16.52 24.24 10.34
N THR A 444 -17.05 23.72 11.44
CA THR A 444 -17.99 24.44 12.32
C THR A 444 -17.41 24.60 13.71
N THR A 445 -17.89 25.62 14.44
CA THR A 445 -17.54 25.78 15.84
C THR A 445 -18.43 24.87 16.69
N THR A 446 -17.80 23.92 17.40
CA THR A 446 -18.45 23.13 18.44
C THR A 446 -18.09 23.73 19.79
N LEU A 447 -19.11 24.08 20.58
CA LEU A 447 -18.95 24.55 21.95
C LEU A 447 -19.34 23.41 22.88
N LEU A 448 -18.39 22.97 23.72
CA LEU A 448 -18.65 21.99 24.77
C LEU A 448 -18.72 22.71 26.11
N GLU A 449 -19.84 22.55 26.81
CA GLU A 449 -19.92 22.97 28.21
C GLU A 449 -18.85 22.23 29.02
N ALA A 450 -18.16 22.96 29.88
CA ALA A 450 -17.02 22.44 30.61
C ALA A 450 -17.13 22.75 32.10
N THR A 451 -16.52 21.88 32.89
CA THR A 451 -16.34 22.06 34.33
C THR A 451 -14.88 21.80 34.68
N ASP A 452 -14.44 22.36 35.80
CA ASP A 452 -13.15 21.97 36.40
C ASP A 452 -13.25 20.58 37.03
N LEU A 453 -12.13 20.05 37.54
CA LEU A 453 -12.10 18.73 38.20
C LEU A 453 -12.95 18.66 39.49
N ASN A 454 -13.45 19.79 39.99
CA ASN A 454 -14.36 19.89 41.14
C ASN A 454 -15.83 20.09 40.69
N ASN A 455 -16.15 19.84 39.42
CA ASN A 455 -17.46 20.02 38.81
C ASN A 455 -17.97 21.47 38.83
N ARG A 456 -17.09 22.47 38.94
CA ARG A 456 -17.50 23.88 38.85
C ARG A 456 -17.56 24.32 37.39
N PRO A 457 -18.63 24.98 36.93
CA PRO A 457 -18.71 25.47 35.56
C PRO A 457 -17.52 26.36 35.19
N THR A 458 -16.95 26.11 34.01
CA THR A 458 -15.87 26.92 33.42
C THR A 458 -16.33 27.49 32.08
N SER A 459 -15.50 28.33 31.46
CA SER A 459 -15.74 28.77 30.09
C SER A 459 -15.90 27.55 29.16
N PRO A 460 -16.87 27.57 28.23
CA PRO A 460 -17.03 26.49 27.26
C PRO A 460 -15.76 26.25 26.46
N VAL A 461 -15.44 24.99 26.21
CA VAL A 461 -14.32 24.60 25.35
C VAL A 461 -14.76 24.73 23.90
N LYS A 462 -14.04 25.56 23.14
CA LYS A 462 -14.26 25.75 21.71
C LYS A 462 -13.42 24.77 20.91
N ILE A 463 -14.07 23.86 20.19
CA ILE A 463 -13.43 22.96 19.23
C ILE A 463 -13.78 23.43 17.81
N MET A 464 -12.75 23.73 17.01
CA MET A 464 -12.89 24.13 15.62
C MET A 464 -11.71 23.57 14.82
N PHE A 465 -11.99 22.69 13.88
CA PHE A 465 -10.99 22.07 13.02
C PHE A 465 -11.49 21.99 11.58
N GLU A 466 -10.55 21.98 10.64
CA GLU A 466 -10.81 22.01 9.19
C GLU A 466 -10.70 20.62 8.55
N ASP A 467 -9.91 19.73 9.16
CA ASP A 467 -9.58 18.41 8.62
C ASP A 467 -9.33 17.39 9.74
N TYR A 468 -9.19 16.11 9.39
CA TYR A 468 -8.90 15.01 10.32
C TYR A 468 -7.73 14.17 9.82
N ALA A 469 -6.85 13.73 10.71
CA ALA A 469 -5.79 12.80 10.38
C ALA A 469 -5.38 11.90 11.56
N VAL A 470 -4.87 10.72 11.25
CA VAL A 470 -4.29 9.80 12.23
C VAL A 470 -2.78 10.00 12.29
N ILE A 471 -2.23 10.13 13.49
CA ILE A 471 -0.79 10.22 13.72
C ILE A 471 -0.17 8.85 13.48
N LYS A 472 0.87 8.79 12.65
CA LYS A 472 1.56 7.54 12.32
C LYS A 472 2.36 7.03 13.52
N ASN A 473 2.50 5.70 13.67
CA ASN A 473 3.27 5.07 14.77
C ASN A 473 4.72 5.57 14.87
N SER A 474 5.31 6.04 13.77
CA SER A 474 6.68 6.55 13.69
C SER A 474 6.86 7.99 14.17
N GLY A 475 5.77 8.72 14.43
CA GLY A 475 5.79 10.11 14.90
C GLY A 475 4.92 10.31 16.14
N LEU A 476 5.03 11.50 16.75
CA LEU A 476 4.17 11.90 17.86
C LEU A 476 3.19 13.01 17.50
N SER A 477 3.29 13.60 16.32
CA SER A 477 2.36 14.62 15.87
C SER A 477 2.05 14.47 14.38
N LEU A 478 1.21 15.37 13.86
CA LEU A 478 1.01 15.54 12.42
C LEU A 478 2.10 16.42 11.77
N GLY A 479 2.96 17.02 12.58
CA GLY A 479 4.02 17.94 12.14
C GLY A 479 3.54 19.37 11.83
N PRO A 480 4.45 20.25 11.38
CA PRO A 480 4.16 21.67 11.22
C PRO A 480 3.05 21.96 10.20
N GLY A 481 2.17 22.91 10.54
CA GLY A 481 1.08 23.39 9.68
C GLY A 481 -0.23 22.60 9.78
N TYR A 482 -0.35 21.70 10.76
CA TYR A 482 -1.55 20.89 11.03
C TYR A 482 -2.36 21.39 12.23
N ASP A 483 -2.20 22.66 12.62
CA ASP A 483 -2.79 23.25 13.86
C ASP A 483 -4.31 23.19 13.89
N LYS A 484 -4.92 23.16 12.70
CA LYS A 484 -6.37 23.12 12.51
C LYS A 484 -6.87 21.73 12.10
N VAL A 485 -6.03 20.70 12.21
CA VAL A 485 -6.39 19.32 11.91
C VAL A 485 -6.59 18.59 13.24
N LEU A 486 -7.74 17.94 13.39
CA LEU A 486 -7.98 17.07 14.53
C LEU A 486 -7.13 15.80 14.34
N GLY A 487 -6.05 15.70 15.10
CA GLY A 487 -5.15 14.55 15.09
C GLY A 487 -5.63 13.47 16.05
N ARG A 488 -5.86 12.25 15.57
CA ARG A 488 -6.09 11.07 16.43
C ARG A 488 -4.78 10.32 16.62
N GLY A 489 -4.40 10.04 17.86
CA GLY A 489 -3.28 9.16 18.17
C GLY A 489 -3.52 7.76 17.63
N PHE A 490 -2.46 7.05 17.22
CA PHE A 490 -2.54 5.62 16.88
C PHE A 490 -2.97 4.75 18.08
N ASN A 491 -3.24 3.46 17.87
CA ASN A 491 -3.62 2.57 18.97
C ASN A 491 -2.46 2.39 19.97
N GLY A 492 -2.69 2.69 21.24
CA GLY A 492 -1.63 2.75 22.24
C GLY A 492 -0.79 4.04 22.17
N TYR A 493 -1.24 5.04 21.42
CA TYR A 493 -0.68 6.39 21.50
C TYR A 493 -0.71 6.85 22.96
N PRO A 494 0.35 7.53 23.42
CA PRO A 494 0.51 7.85 24.83
C PRO A 494 -0.61 8.79 25.31
N ARG A 495 -1.07 8.61 26.55
CA ARG A 495 -2.14 9.34 27.26
C ARG A 495 -3.37 9.75 26.43
N PHE A 496 -3.25 10.76 25.58
CA PHE A 496 -4.34 11.45 24.90
C PHE A 496 -4.84 10.74 23.65
N ASP A 497 -6.14 10.84 23.39
CA ASP A 497 -6.75 10.25 22.20
C ASP A 497 -6.67 11.20 21.01
N TYR A 498 -7.02 12.48 21.22
CA TYR A 498 -6.99 13.49 20.16
C TYR A 498 -6.14 14.71 20.54
N MET A 499 -5.60 15.36 19.52
CA MET A 499 -4.91 16.64 19.64
C MET A 499 -5.43 17.62 18.57
N LEU A 500 -5.55 18.89 18.95
CA LEU A 500 -5.94 19.98 18.04
C LEU A 500 -5.10 21.21 18.36
N GLY A 501 -4.09 21.47 17.56
CA GLY A 501 -3.05 22.46 17.90
C GLY A 501 -2.48 22.17 19.29
N PRO A 502 -2.45 23.13 20.24
CA PRO A 502 -1.98 22.92 21.61
C PRO A 502 -3.04 22.35 22.58
N MET A 503 -4.22 21.93 22.09
CA MET A 503 -5.25 21.26 22.88
C MET A 503 -5.05 19.75 22.88
N PHE A 504 -5.05 19.14 24.06
CA PHE A 504 -4.91 17.70 24.27
C PHE A 504 -6.22 17.12 24.82
N ILE A 505 -6.79 16.12 24.17
CA ILE A 505 -8.13 15.61 24.46
C ILE A 505 -8.05 14.12 24.83
N GLN A 506 -8.56 13.78 25.99
CA GLN A 506 -8.78 12.40 26.44
C GLN A 506 -10.29 12.10 26.41
N VAL A 507 -10.66 10.92 25.93
CA VAL A 507 -12.05 10.45 25.92
C VAL A 507 -12.21 9.20 26.79
N SER A 508 -13.30 9.10 27.53
CA SER A 508 -13.61 7.89 28.31
C SER A 508 -15.08 7.84 28.72
N ILE A 509 -15.61 6.64 28.99
CA ILE A 509 -16.92 6.48 29.64
C ILE A 509 -16.82 6.56 31.18
N SER A 510 -15.63 6.40 31.75
CA SER A 510 -15.42 6.47 33.20
C SER A 510 -15.28 7.93 33.66
N ASP A 511 -15.54 8.20 34.94
CA ASP A 511 -15.15 9.48 35.51
C ASP A 511 -13.63 9.65 35.54
N PHE A 512 -13.18 10.90 35.64
CA PHE A 512 -11.76 11.22 35.61
C PHE A 512 -10.98 10.52 36.73
N GLN A 513 -11.52 10.38 37.93
CA GLN A 513 -10.80 9.77 39.06
C GLN A 513 -10.60 8.26 38.86
N ALA A 514 -11.62 7.58 38.35
CA ALA A 514 -11.57 6.16 38.01
C ALA A 514 -10.58 5.91 36.86
N HIS A 515 -10.63 6.75 35.82
CA HIS A 515 -9.77 6.63 34.65
C HIS A 515 -8.31 7.04 34.93
N ASN A 516 -8.09 8.05 35.78
CA ASN A 516 -6.77 8.63 36.07
C ASN A 516 -5.98 7.79 37.09
N LYS A 517 -5.71 6.53 36.76
CA LYS A 517 -4.97 5.56 37.59
C LYS A 517 -3.86 4.88 36.79
N ALA A 518 -2.82 4.43 37.49
CA ALA A 518 -1.70 3.66 36.93
C ALA A 518 -1.11 4.29 35.65
N GLN A 519 -1.18 3.58 34.52
CA GLN A 519 -0.64 4.02 33.23
C GLN A 519 -1.41 5.21 32.63
N SER A 520 -2.70 5.33 32.94
CA SER A 520 -3.57 6.43 32.52
C SER A 520 -3.51 7.64 33.47
N ASN A 521 -2.49 7.76 34.31
CA ASN A 521 -2.32 8.95 35.14
C ASN A 521 -1.84 10.14 34.30
N ILE A 522 -2.54 11.27 34.36
CA ILE A 522 -2.19 12.49 33.64
C ILE A 522 -0.78 12.97 33.95
N LYS A 523 -0.27 12.71 35.16
CA LYS A 523 1.11 13.03 35.54
C LYS A 523 2.16 12.35 34.65
N ASN A 524 1.82 11.20 34.05
CA ASN A 524 2.72 10.48 33.15
C ASN A 524 3.00 11.28 31.86
N ALA A 525 2.06 12.12 31.41
CA ALA A 525 2.26 12.98 30.23
C ALA A 525 3.30 14.09 30.48
N PHE A 526 3.60 14.41 31.74
CA PHE A 526 4.58 15.40 32.19
C PHE A 526 5.91 14.78 32.63
N LYS A 527 5.99 13.45 32.70
CA LYS A 527 7.18 12.72 33.16
C LYS A 527 8.32 12.85 32.16
N ARG A 528 9.51 13.22 32.66
CA ARG A 528 10.75 13.28 31.90
C ARG A 528 11.76 12.22 32.37
N PRO A 529 12.39 11.45 31.46
CA PRO A 529 11.98 11.28 30.08
C PRO A 529 10.62 10.57 29.99
N MET A 530 9.94 10.77 28.87
CA MET A 530 8.78 9.96 28.49
C MET A 530 9.14 8.47 28.48
N ASP A 531 8.21 7.62 28.91
CA ASP A 531 8.40 6.17 28.83
C ASP A 531 8.50 5.72 27.36
N ARG A 532 9.47 4.84 27.08
CA ARG A 532 9.80 4.44 25.72
C ARG A 532 8.66 3.66 25.06
N LEU A 533 8.22 4.15 23.90
CA LEU A 533 7.36 3.40 22.98
C LEU A 533 8.21 2.54 22.04
N SER A 534 7.69 1.37 21.65
CA SER A 534 8.40 0.42 20.77
C SER A 534 8.82 1.05 19.45
N SER A 535 8.06 2.02 18.95
CA SER A 535 8.27 2.71 17.67
C SER A 535 9.13 3.98 17.75
N ILE A 536 9.56 4.40 18.94
CA ILE A 536 10.29 5.67 19.15
C ILE A 536 11.65 5.39 19.82
N SER A 537 12.71 5.94 19.24
CA SER A 537 14.07 5.80 19.77
C SER A 537 14.32 6.71 20.98
N ILE A 538 15.25 6.31 21.85
CA ILE A 538 15.66 7.12 23.01
C ILE A 538 16.23 8.48 22.57
N SER A 539 16.94 8.51 21.44
CA SER A 539 17.45 9.74 20.84
C SER A 539 16.32 10.68 20.40
N GLN A 540 15.22 10.15 19.87
CA GLN A 540 14.04 10.96 19.55
C GLN A 540 13.39 11.55 20.82
N ILE A 541 13.29 10.77 21.91
CA ILE A 541 12.74 11.26 23.19
C ILE A 541 13.56 12.44 23.71
N GLY A 542 14.90 12.29 23.73
CA GLY A 542 15.80 13.39 24.06
C GLY A 542 15.55 14.01 25.44
N GLY A 543 15.10 13.21 26.42
CA GLY A 543 14.83 13.67 27.79
C GLY A 543 13.48 14.39 27.99
N ARG A 544 12.70 14.59 26.92
CA ARG A 544 11.43 15.34 26.96
C ARG A 544 10.26 14.47 27.43
N ASN A 545 9.19 15.12 27.89
CA ASN A 545 7.91 14.46 28.14
C ASN A 545 7.02 14.45 26.88
N GLN A 546 5.87 13.79 26.97
CA GLN A 546 4.97 13.62 25.84
C GLN A 546 4.50 14.95 25.24
N ILE A 547 4.08 15.89 26.08
CA ILE A 547 3.50 17.17 25.65
C ILE A 547 4.56 18.00 24.93
N GLU A 548 5.78 18.02 25.48
CA GLU A 548 6.94 18.69 24.87
C GLU A 548 7.27 18.12 23.51
N MET A 549 7.31 16.79 23.37
CA MET A 549 7.60 16.15 22.09
C MET A 549 6.58 16.51 21.02
N TYR A 550 5.27 16.44 21.34
CA TYR A 550 4.22 16.82 20.41
C TYR A 550 4.35 18.30 19.99
N LEU A 551 4.50 19.21 20.96
CA LEU A 551 4.59 20.64 20.66
C LEU A 551 5.87 21.01 19.92
N ASP A 552 6.99 20.37 20.23
CA ASP A 552 8.26 20.57 19.52
C ASP A 552 8.17 20.11 18.06
N GLU A 553 7.50 18.99 17.77
CA GLU A 553 7.29 18.54 16.40
C GLU A 553 6.34 19.46 15.62
N MET A 554 5.28 19.98 16.25
CA MET A 554 4.31 20.87 15.62
C MET A 554 4.85 22.29 15.40
N TYR A 555 5.57 22.83 16.39
CA TYR A 555 5.88 24.27 16.49
C TYR A 555 7.37 24.57 16.54
N GLY A 556 8.25 23.57 16.57
CA GLY A 556 9.69 23.70 16.75
C GLY A 556 10.09 23.68 18.24
N SER A 557 11.38 23.53 18.52
CA SER A 557 11.91 23.29 19.86
C SER A 557 11.66 24.41 20.88
N GLY A 558 11.86 24.06 22.16
CA GLY A 558 11.93 25.00 23.28
C GLY A 558 10.70 24.99 24.19
N HIS A 559 9.84 23.98 24.06
CA HIS A 559 8.70 23.79 24.94
C HIS A 559 9.12 23.12 26.24
N ILE A 560 8.51 23.56 27.34
CA ILE A 560 8.67 23.01 28.68
C ILE A 560 7.25 22.81 29.24
N ALA A 561 6.89 21.58 29.58
CA ALA A 561 5.62 21.23 30.19
C ALA A 561 5.82 20.66 31.60
N ASP A 562 5.35 21.37 32.62
CA ASP A 562 5.52 21.00 34.03
C ASP A 562 4.21 21.02 34.81
N ILE A 563 4.23 20.34 35.96
CA ILE A 563 3.24 20.52 37.01
C ILE A 563 3.87 21.41 38.07
N ASP A 564 3.40 22.65 38.18
CA ASP A 564 3.85 23.56 39.22
C ASP A 564 3.50 22.98 40.59
N LEU A 565 4.54 22.69 41.40
CA LEU A 565 4.38 22.06 42.71
C LEU A 565 3.73 23.00 43.74
N SER A 566 3.80 24.31 43.53
CA SER A 566 3.25 25.32 44.44
C SER A 566 1.78 25.59 44.18
N THR A 567 1.37 25.63 42.90
CA THR A 567 -0.01 25.93 42.51
C THR A 567 -0.81 24.69 42.09
N HIS A 568 -0.14 23.54 41.95
CA HIS A 568 -0.67 22.30 41.39
C HIS A 568 -1.32 22.47 40.01
N ARG A 569 -0.84 23.45 39.22
CA ARG A 569 -1.33 23.75 37.87
C ARG A 569 -0.41 23.16 36.81
N PHE A 570 -1.01 22.81 35.67
CA PHE A 570 -0.27 22.48 34.46
C PHE A 570 0.27 23.78 33.84
N VAL A 571 1.59 23.86 33.68
CA VAL A 571 2.28 25.03 33.12
C VAL A 571 3.04 24.57 31.89
N VAL A 572 2.65 25.11 30.73
CA VAL A 572 3.34 24.85 29.47
C VAL A 572 3.83 26.16 28.89
N THR A 573 5.14 26.24 28.69
CA THR A 573 5.80 27.43 28.18
C THR A 573 6.67 27.11 26.99
N ARG A 574 6.87 28.09 26.11
CA ARG A 574 7.91 28.09 25.09
C ARG A 574 8.79 29.30 25.32
N ASN A 575 10.10 29.11 25.49
CA ASN A 575 11.02 30.21 25.79
C ASN A 575 10.55 31.09 26.97
N LYS A 576 10.04 30.45 28.03
CA LYS A 576 9.46 31.07 29.25
C LYS A 576 8.14 31.84 29.05
N GLN A 577 7.56 31.84 27.85
CA GLN A 577 6.23 32.42 27.59
C GLN A 577 5.16 31.32 27.59
N PRO A 578 3.97 31.54 28.19
CA PRO A 578 2.88 30.56 28.14
C PRO A 578 2.52 30.19 26.71
N VAL A 579 2.28 28.90 26.44
CA VAL A 579 1.81 28.45 25.12
C VAL A 579 0.35 28.88 24.94
N PRO A 580 0.03 29.76 23.97
CA PRO A 580 -1.33 30.23 23.77
C PRO A 580 -2.27 29.09 23.41
N GLY A 581 -3.44 29.04 24.06
CA GLY A 581 -4.46 28.03 23.78
C GLY A 581 -4.18 26.63 24.33
N PHE A 582 -3.07 26.43 25.06
CA PHE A 582 -2.81 25.16 25.73
C PHE A 582 -3.94 24.82 26.71
N CYS A 583 -4.51 23.62 26.54
CA CYS A 583 -5.47 23.07 27.49
C CYS A 583 -5.52 21.54 27.39
N ILE A 584 -5.90 20.91 28.50
CA ILE A 584 -6.19 19.48 28.57
C ILE A 584 -7.70 19.33 28.78
N VAL A 585 -8.34 18.57 27.90
CA VAL A 585 -9.79 18.37 27.88
C VAL A 585 -10.06 16.89 28.16
N TYR A 586 -10.94 16.62 29.13
CA TYR A 586 -11.43 15.28 29.41
C TYR A 586 -12.91 15.19 29.02
N ILE A 587 -13.21 14.41 27.98
CA ILE A 587 -14.56 14.21 27.48
C ILE A 587 -15.10 12.90 28.03
N ARG A 588 -16.13 13.01 28.86
CA ARG A 588 -16.74 11.87 29.55
C ARG A 588 -18.07 11.45 28.90
N GLY A 589 -18.21 10.17 28.59
CA GLY A 589 -19.50 9.51 28.33
C GLY A 589 -20.28 9.30 29.63
N SER A 590 -21.62 9.27 29.58
CA SER A 590 -22.48 9.19 30.76
C SER A 590 -23.00 7.75 30.97
N PRO A 591 -22.30 6.89 31.72
CA PRO A 591 -22.83 5.56 32.03
C PRO A 591 -24.04 5.68 32.97
N GLY A 592 -25.17 5.11 32.55
CA GLY A 592 -26.33 4.84 33.43
C GLY A 592 -27.24 6.03 33.76
N THR A 593 -27.14 7.16 33.06
CA THR A 593 -28.15 8.24 33.13
C THR A 593 -28.67 8.54 31.73
N PRO A 594 -29.96 8.27 31.44
CA PRO A 594 -30.53 8.48 30.11
C PRO A 594 -30.74 9.97 29.87
N ASN A 595 -29.67 10.70 29.53
CA ASN A 595 -29.83 12.01 28.92
C ASN A 595 -28.60 12.40 28.07
N HIS A 596 -28.49 11.76 26.90
CA HIS A 596 -27.59 12.18 25.83
C HIS A 596 -28.26 13.14 24.83
N SER A 597 -29.54 13.47 25.01
CA SER A 597 -30.23 14.51 24.22
C SER A 597 -29.46 15.83 24.30
N GLY A 598 -28.90 16.28 23.17
CA GLY A 598 -28.09 17.49 23.10
C GLY A 598 -26.59 17.34 23.39
N LYS A 599 -26.09 16.12 23.66
CA LYS A 599 -24.66 15.84 23.92
C LYS A 599 -23.93 15.08 22.81
N VAL A 600 -24.65 14.47 21.86
CA VAL A 600 -24.09 13.72 20.71
C VAL A 600 -24.81 14.06 19.42
#